data_AF-A0A836QKC7-F1
#
_entry.id   AF-A0A836QKC7-F1
#
_cell.length_a   1.000
_cell.length_b   1.000
_cell.length_c   1.000
_cell.angle_alpha   90.00
_cell.angle_beta   90.00
_cell.angle_gamma   90.00
#
_symmetry.space_group_name_H-M   'P 1'
#
loop_
_entity.id
_entity.type
_entity.pdbx_description
1 polymer ?
#
loop_
_entity_poly.entity_id
_entity_poly.type
_entity_poly.pdbx_seq_one_letter_code
_entity_poly.pdbx_strand_id
1 'polypeptide(L)'
;MPLMDVTVVIPTLDQKERLRLVLGALRGQTLGLNRFEVLVVDDGCSDGTAAMVMAATPRGLPNLHLLQSSEEARGRSAARNAGIGGAKGELVVFLDGDALPAPDLLESHWAAYREHGPRVICCGLQYVLPELEYFQDPQTGSLMQNVPIPSVMKDFLSVRRDELIVTEETVRDNFDAIHRRAYRGSYP
;
A
#
# COMPACT_ATOMS: atom_id res chain seq x y z
N MET A 1 -21.27 -14.58 -11.38
CA MET A 1 -21.06 -13.93 -10.08
C MET A 1 -19.57 -13.67 -9.92
N PRO A 2 -19.14 -12.52 -9.39
CA PRO A 2 -17.72 -12.25 -9.14
C PRO A 2 -17.12 -13.34 -8.24
N LEU A 3 -15.85 -13.71 -8.48
CA LEU A 3 -15.19 -14.77 -7.72
C LEU A 3 -14.74 -14.30 -6.33
N MET A 4 -14.67 -12.99 -6.11
CA MET A 4 -14.18 -12.35 -4.88
C MET A 4 -15.05 -11.16 -4.51
N ASP A 5 -14.97 -10.74 -3.24
CA ASP A 5 -15.72 -9.58 -2.76
C ASP A 5 -15.01 -8.28 -3.15
N VAL A 6 -13.68 -8.23 -3.00
CA VAL A 6 -12.88 -7.01 -3.22
C VAL A 6 -11.69 -7.28 -4.15
N THR A 7 -11.44 -6.38 -5.09
CA THR A 7 -10.13 -6.23 -5.77
C THR A 7 -9.44 -4.99 -5.24
N VAL A 8 -8.23 -5.14 -4.69
CA VAL A 8 -7.36 -4.02 -4.37
C VAL A 8 -6.48 -3.73 -5.57
N VAL A 9 -6.62 -2.54 -6.16
CA VAL A 9 -5.79 -2.09 -7.29
C VAL A 9 -4.70 -1.16 -6.77
N ILE A 10 -3.44 -1.55 -6.97
CA ILE A 10 -2.27 -0.82 -6.50
C ILE A 10 -1.42 -0.34 -7.68
N PRO A 11 -1.58 0.90 -8.17
CA PRO A 11 -0.66 1.45 -9.16
C PRO A 11 0.72 1.66 -8.51
N THR A 12 1.79 1.21 -9.17
CA THR A 12 3.17 1.34 -8.68
C THR A 12 4.11 1.78 -9.78
N LEU A 13 5.04 2.67 -9.41
CA LEU A 13 6.19 3.09 -10.21
C LEU A 13 7.36 3.33 -9.25
N ASP A 14 8.40 2.49 -9.34
CA ASP A 14 9.70 2.61 -8.63
C ASP A 14 9.62 2.91 -7.13
N GLN A 15 8.75 2.16 -6.43
CA GLN A 15 8.54 2.28 -4.98
C GLN A 15 8.57 0.93 -4.26
N LYS A 16 9.43 0.00 -4.72
CA LYS A 16 9.51 -1.39 -4.24
C LYS A 16 9.49 -1.53 -2.71
N GLU A 17 10.30 -0.77 -1.98
CA GLU A 17 10.42 -0.93 -0.53
C GLU A 17 9.16 -0.48 0.23
N ARG A 18 8.46 0.53 -0.29
CA ARG A 18 7.18 0.99 0.27
C ARG A 18 6.06 0.02 -0.08
N LEU A 19 6.01 -0.43 -1.33
CA LEU A 19 5.03 -1.44 -1.77
C LEU A 19 5.15 -2.72 -0.95
N ARG A 20 6.37 -3.12 -0.59
CA ARG A 20 6.61 -4.28 0.27
C ARG A 20 5.93 -4.15 1.62
N LEU A 21 5.89 -2.95 2.21
CA LEU A 21 5.13 -2.69 3.45
C LEU A 21 3.62 -2.71 3.21
N VAL A 22 3.14 -2.16 2.10
CA VAL A 22 1.71 -2.21 1.74
C VAL A 22 1.24 -3.67 1.61
N LEU A 23 2.00 -4.50 0.89
CA LEU A 23 1.77 -5.95 0.81
C LEU A 23 1.82 -6.63 2.19
N GLY A 24 2.75 -6.22 3.06
CA GLY A 24 2.81 -6.67 4.45
C GLY A 24 1.53 -6.37 5.23
N ALA A 25 1.04 -5.14 5.15
CA ALA A 25 -0.20 -4.70 5.80
C ALA A 25 -1.44 -5.41 5.23
N LEU A 26 -1.48 -5.68 3.93
CA LEU A 26 -2.58 -6.42 3.29
C LEU A 26 -2.67 -7.86 3.78
N ARG A 27 -1.56 -8.49 4.20
CA ARG A 27 -1.58 -9.83 4.86
C ARG A 27 -2.29 -9.80 6.21
N GLY A 28 -2.39 -8.65 6.86
CA GLY A 28 -3.04 -8.46 8.16
C GLY A 28 -4.50 -8.05 8.08
N GLN A 29 -5.13 -8.02 6.89
CA GLN A 29 -6.51 -7.55 6.75
C GLN A 29 -7.53 -8.48 7.43
N THR A 30 -8.48 -7.89 8.13
CA THR A 30 -9.54 -8.59 8.88
C THR A 30 -10.62 -9.19 7.98
N LEU A 31 -10.82 -8.68 6.76
CA LEU A 31 -11.82 -9.18 5.79
C LEU A 31 -11.65 -10.68 5.47
N GLY A 32 -10.43 -11.21 5.59
CA GLY A 32 -10.06 -12.59 5.26
C GLY A 32 -9.39 -12.70 3.89
N LEU A 33 -8.21 -13.32 3.85
CA LEU A 33 -7.30 -13.33 2.69
C LEU A 33 -7.85 -14.02 1.43
N ASN A 34 -8.87 -14.86 1.57
CA ASN A 34 -9.52 -15.54 0.44
C ASN A 34 -10.70 -14.75 -0.14
N ARG A 35 -11.06 -13.62 0.47
CA ARG A 35 -12.21 -12.79 0.06
C ARG A 35 -11.81 -11.62 -0.83
N PHE A 36 -10.51 -11.38 -1.00
CA PHE A 36 -10.00 -10.34 -1.87
C PHE A 36 -8.80 -10.81 -2.70
N GLU A 37 -8.55 -10.10 -3.79
CA GLU A 37 -7.31 -10.14 -4.57
C GLU A 37 -6.59 -8.81 -4.49
N VAL A 38 -5.28 -8.86 -4.72
CA VAL A 38 -4.42 -7.69 -4.85
C VAL A 38 -3.84 -7.70 -6.24
N LEU A 39 -4.14 -6.66 -7.01
CA LEU A 39 -3.61 -6.44 -8.35
C LEU A 39 -2.62 -5.28 -8.29
N VAL A 40 -1.33 -5.63 -8.21
CA VAL A 40 -0.25 -4.64 -8.36
C VAL A 40 -0.13 -4.32 -9.83
N VAL A 41 -0.36 -3.06 -10.19
CA VAL A 41 -0.24 -2.56 -11.56
C VAL A 41 1.11 -1.87 -11.70
N ASP A 42 2.02 -2.54 -12.38
CA ASP A 42 3.34 -2.04 -12.72
C ASP A 42 3.22 -1.11 -13.94
N ASP A 43 3.58 0.17 -13.74
CA ASP A 43 3.56 1.22 -14.77
C ASP A 43 4.98 1.53 -15.28
N GLY A 44 5.80 0.49 -15.50
CA GLY A 44 7.15 0.62 -16.05
C GLY A 44 8.25 0.71 -14.99
N CYS A 45 8.13 -0.05 -13.90
CA CYS A 45 9.13 -0.10 -12.84
C CYS A 45 10.46 -0.67 -13.34
N SER A 46 11.56 -0.07 -12.87
CA SER A 46 12.94 -0.46 -13.14
C SER A 46 13.69 -0.91 -11.87
N ASP A 47 13.13 -0.67 -10.69
CA ASP A 47 13.76 -0.90 -9.39
C ASP A 47 13.71 -2.35 -8.87
N GLY A 48 13.20 -3.28 -9.68
CA GLY A 48 12.98 -4.69 -9.31
C GLY A 48 11.64 -4.97 -8.62
N THR A 49 10.69 -4.04 -8.66
CA THR A 49 9.32 -4.22 -8.16
C THR A 49 8.66 -5.52 -8.63
N ALA A 50 8.70 -5.81 -9.93
CA ALA A 50 8.09 -7.03 -10.49
C ALA A 50 8.60 -8.32 -9.83
N ALA A 51 9.93 -8.45 -9.69
CA ALA A 51 10.56 -9.60 -9.06
C ALA A 51 10.18 -9.72 -7.57
N MET A 52 10.08 -8.59 -6.86
CA MET A 52 9.65 -8.55 -5.46
C MET A 52 8.20 -9.04 -5.30
N VAL A 53 7.29 -8.57 -6.15
CA VAL A 53 5.87 -8.99 -6.12
C VAL A 53 5.74 -10.48 -6.39
N MET A 54 6.43 -11.01 -7.40
CA MET A 54 6.42 -12.44 -7.70
C MET A 54 6.94 -13.29 -6.53
N ALA A 55 7.96 -12.82 -5.81
CA ALA A 55 8.49 -13.48 -4.62
C ALA A 55 7.56 -13.37 -3.40
N ALA A 56 6.65 -12.41 -3.38
CA ALA A 56 5.70 -12.16 -2.29
C ALA A 56 4.44 -13.03 -2.36
N THR A 57 4.02 -13.48 -3.54
CA THR A 57 2.82 -14.32 -3.75
C THR A 57 2.76 -15.55 -2.82
N PRO A 58 3.81 -16.37 -2.66
CA PRO A 58 3.74 -17.56 -1.78
C PRO A 58 3.75 -17.22 -0.28
N ARG A 59 3.88 -15.95 0.13
CA ARG A 59 4.11 -15.53 1.52
C ARG A 59 2.84 -15.04 2.23
N GLY A 60 1.70 -15.69 2.02
CA GLY A 60 0.46 -15.38 2.74
C GLY A 60 -0.42 -14.29 2.13
N LEU A 61 -0.30 -14.03 0.82
CA LEU A 61 -1.32 -13.35 0.02
C LEU A 61 -1.69 -14.25 -1.17
N PRO A 62 -2.67 -15.16 -1.00
CA PRO A 62 -2.94 -16.22 -1.98
C PRO A 62 -3.38 -15.69 -3.35
N ASN A 63 -3.99 -14.50 -3.39
CA ASN A 63 -4.55 -13.87 -4.57
C ASN A 63 -3.77 -12.59 -4.96
N LEU A 64 -2.44 -12.63 -4.86
CA LEU A 64 -1.56 -11.54 -5.32
C LEU A 64 -1.19 -11.72 -6.79
N HIS A 65 -1.50 -10.71 -7.60
CA HIS A 65 -1.27 -10.67 -9.03
C HIS A 65 -0.46 -9.44 -9.41
N LEU A 66 0.43 -9.60 -10.40
CA LEU A 66 1.16 -8.53 -11.05
C LEU A 66 0.58 -8.32 -12.44
N LEU A 67 0.20 -7.08 -12.75
CA LEU A 67 -0.22 -6.64 -14.08
C LEU A 67 0.80 -5.62 -14.59
N GLN A 68 1.52 -5.97 -15.65
CA GLN A 68 2.35 -5.01 -16.37
C GLN A 68 1.45 -4.21 -17.32
N SER A 69 1.27 -2.92 -17.03
CA SER A 69 0.37 -2.05 -17.81
C SER A 69 1.05 -1.37 -19.00
N SER A 70 2.38 -1.23 -18.96
CA SER A 70 3.17 -0.51 -19.94
C SER A 70 4.67 -0.86 -19.82
N GLU A 71 5.43 -0.68 -20.90
CA GLU A 71 6.90 -0.68 -20.84
C GLU A 71 7.46 0.69 -20.38
N GLU A 72 6.69 1.76 -20.59
CA GLU A 72 7.01 3.14 -20.21
C GLU A 72 5.86 3.73 -19.39
N ALA A 73 6.16 4.50 -18.35
CA ALA A 73 5.16 5.06 -17.44
C ALA A 73 4.08 5.90 -18.16
N ARG A 74 2.83 5.49 -17.99
CA ARG A 74 1.63 6.15 -18.58
C ARG A 74 0.83 6.94 -17.54
N GLY A 75 1.26 6.88 -16.28
CA GLY A 75 0.70 7.64 -15.17
C GLY A 75 -0.38 6.88 -14.41
N ARG A 76 -0.63 7.36 -13.18
CA ARG A 76 -1.49 6.72 -12.17
C ARG A 76 -2.90 6.39 -12.68
N SER A 77 -3.49 7.27 -13.50
CA SER A 77 -4.83 7.06 -14.07
C SER A 77 -4.86 5.91 -15.07
N ALA A 78 -3.84 5.79 -15.93
CA ALA A 78 -3.73 4.69 -16.89
C ALA A 78 -3.55 3.35 -16.17
N ALA A 79 -2.69 3.31 -15.15
CA ALA A 79 -2.49 2.14 -14.31
C ALA A 79 -3.78 1.71 -13.57
N ARG A 80 -4.51 2.67 -12.98
CA ARG A 80 -5.81 2.39 -12.34
C ARG A 80 -6.84 1.83 -13.33
N ASN A 81 -6.94 2.41 -14.53
CA ASN A 81 -7.85 1.92 -15.57
C ASN A 81 -7.50 0.49 -16.03
N ALA A 82 -6.21 0.19 -16.20
CA ALA A 82 -5.75 -1.17 -16.49
C ALA A 82 -6.12 -2.14 -15.35
N GLY A 83 -5.94 -1.71 -14.11
CA GLY A 83 -6.33 -2.47 -12.92
C GLY A 83 -7.83 -2.78 -12.85
N ILE A 84 -8.69 -1.81 -13.16
CA ILE A 84 -10.15 -2.03 -13.26
C ILE A 84 -10.46 -3.12 -14.29
N GLY A 85 -9.79 -3.09 -15.45
CA GLY A 85 -10.00 -4.09 -16.51
C GLY A 85 -9.58 -5.51 -16.11
N GLY A 86 -8.65 -5.66 -15.16
CA GLY A 86 -8.21 -6.94 -14.61
C GLY A 86 -8.92 -7.39 -13.33
N ALA A 87 -9.78 -6.54 -12.76
CA ALA A 87 -10.45 -6.80 -11.49
C ALA A 87 -11.52 -7.90 -11.60
N LYS A 88 -11.58 -8.77 -10.61
CA LYS A 88 -12.54 -9.89 -10.49
C LYS A 88 -13.45 -9.78 -9.26
N GLY A 89 -13.17 -8.82 -8.38
CA GLY A 89 -13.95 -8.50 -7.20
C GLY A 89 -15.23 -7.72 -7.53
N GLU A 90 -16.22 -7.81 -6.65
CA GLU A 90 -17.45 -7.01 -6.75
C GLU A 90 -17.19 -5.52 -6.47
N LEU A 91 -16.29 -5.23 -5.53
CA LEU A 91 -15.84 -3.88 -5.16
C LEU A 91 -14.37 -3.67 -5.55
N VAL A 92 -14.07 -2.54 -6.21
CA VAL A 92 -12.68 -2.12 -6.45
C VAL A 92 -12.27 -1.08 -5.41
N VAL A 93 -11.17 -1.35 -4.71
CA VAL A 93 -10.53 -0.40 -3.78
C VAL A 93 -9.19 0.03 -4.38
N PHE A 94 -9.03 1.33 -4.63
CA PHE A 94 -7.73 1.87 -5.00
C PHE A 94 -6.89 2.12 -3.76
N LEU A 95 -5.66 1.65 -3.78
CA LEU A 95 -4.68 1.85 -2.72
C LEU A 95 -3.36 2.25 -3.37
N ASP A 96 -2.76 3.36 -2.94
CA ASP A 96 -1.47 3.78 -3.50
C ASP A 96 -0.34 2.90 -2.93
N GLY A 97 0.71 2.65 -3.73
CA GLY A 97 1.81 1.73 -3.39
C GLY A 97 2.70 2.15 -2.22
N ASP A 98 2.44 3.33 -1.65
CA ASP A 98 3.09 3.91 -0.48
C ASP A 98 2.14 4.17 0.70
N ALA A 99 0.87 3.79 0.57
CA ALA A 99 -0.14 3.99 1.61
C ALA A 99 -0.35 2.71 2.43
N LEU A 100 -0.10 2.79 3.74
CA LEU A 100 -0.31 1.67 4.65
C LEU A 100 -1.81 1.51 4.99
N PRO A 101 -2.48 0.41 4.56
CA PRO A 101 -3.87 0.16 4.91
C PRO A 101 -3.98 -0.25 6.39
N ALA A 102 -4.94 0.35 7.12
CA ALA A 102 -5.31 -0.14 8.44
C ALA A 102 -5.87 -1.57 8.37
N PRO A 103 -5.73 -2.40 9.42
CA PRO A 103 -6.14 -3.81 9.39
C PRO A 103 -7.60 -4.04 8.98
N ASP A 104 -8.48 -3.09 9.28
CA ASP A 104 -9.92 -3.13 9.02
C ASP A 104 -10.34 -2.39 7.73
N LEU A 105 -9.39 -1.92 6.92
CA LEU A 105 -9.66 -1.11 5.73
C LEU A 105 -10.63 -1.83 4.78
N LEU A 106 -10.31 -3.05 4.36
CA LEU A 106 -11.11 -3.76 3.36
C LEU A 106 -12.44 -4.25 3.94
N GLU A 107 -12.46 -4.63 5.23
CA GLU A 107 -13.70 -5.00 5.93
C GLU A 107 -14.67 -3.82 5.99
N SER A 108 -14.17 -2.64 6.37
CA SER A 108 -14.96 -1.41 6.43
C SER A 108 -15.50 -0.99 5.07
N HIS A 109 -14.67 -1.06 4.01
CA HIS A 109 -15.11 -0.74 2.65
C HIS A 109 -16.18 -1.72 2.16
N TRP A 110 -15.98 -3.02 2.42
CA TRP A 110 -16.96 -4.05 2.06
C TRP A 110 -18.28 -3.89 2.80
N ALA A 111 -18.25 -3.60 4.11
CA ALA A 111 -19.43 -3.36 4.91
C ALA A 111 -20.23 -2.15 4.39
N ALA A 112 -19.56 -1.03 4.12
CA ALA A 112 -20.19 0.16 3.55
C ALA A 112 -20.82 -0.10 2.16
N TYR A 113 -20.12 -0.84 1.29
CA TYR A 113 -20.68 -1.27 0.01
C TYR A 113 -21.92 -2.16 0.19
N ARG A 114 -21.88 -3.07 1.16
CA ARG A 114 -23.00 -3.98 1.44
C ARG A 114 -24.24 -3.27 1.98
N GLU A 115 -24.03 -2.23 2.78
CA GLU A 115 -25.11 -1.42 3.36
C GLU A 115 -25.75 -0.49 2.32
N HIS A 116 -24.94 0.20 1.51
CA HIS A 116 -25.44 1.28 0.66
C HIS A 116 -25.54 0.91 -0.83
N GLY A 117 -24.94 -0.21 -1.24
CA GLY A 117 -24.97 -0.70 -2.62
C GLY A 117 -24.00 0.02 -3.58
N PRO A 118 -24.13 -0.24 -4.90
CA PRO A 118 -23.11 0.07 -5.90
C PRO A 118 -22.99 1.55 -6.31
N ARG A 119 -23.78 2.44 -5.70
CA ARG A 119 -23.77 3.89 -6.03
C ARG A 119 -23.11 4.73 -4.95
N VAL A 120 -22.16 4.14 -4.23
CA VAL A 120 -21.41 4.80 -3.16
C VAL A 120 -19.95 4.92 -3.51
N ILE A 121 -19.40 6.09 -3.19
CA ILE A 121 -17.97 6.35 -3.17
C ILE A 121 -17.58 6.47 -1.71
N CYS A 122 -16.72 5.56 -1.25
CA CYS A 122 -16.12 5.63 0.07
C CYS A 122 -14.69 6.16 -0.05
N CYS A 123 -14.30 7.07 0.84
CA CYS A 123 -12.92 7.47 1.02
C CYS A 123 -12.53 7.15 2.46
N GLY A 124 -11.51 6.31 2.64
CA GLY A 124 -10.96 6.02 3.95
C GLY A 124 -10.35 7.25 4.60
N LEU A 125 -10.32 7.28 5.93
CA LEU A 125 -9.60 8.32 6.65
C LEU A 125 -8.10 8.20 6.39
N GLN A 126 -7.49 9.30 6.00
CA GLN A 126 -6.05 9.38 5.76
C GLN A 126 -5.33 9.98 6.96
N TYR A 127 -4.21 9.36 7.29
CA TYR A 127 -3.26 9.82 8.28
C TYR A 127 -1.88 9.87 7.64
N VAL A 128 -1.07 10.83 8.05
CA VAL A 128 0.25 11.09 7.48
C VAL A 128 1.32 10.71 8.49
N LEU A 129 2.39 10.09 7.98
CA LEU A 129 3.61 9.71 8.70
C LEU A 129 4.80 10.44 8.06
N PRO A 130 5.00 11.75 8.31
CA PRO A 130 5.99 12.55 7.60
C PRO A 130 7.42 12.12 7.90
N GLU A 131 7.66 11.43 9.02
CA GLU A 131 8.98 10.84 9.27
C GLU A 131 9.39 9.85 8.17
N LEU A 132 8.41 9.19 7.53
CA LEU A 132 8.68 8.21 6.50
C LEU A 132 9.02 8.85 5.16
N GLU A 133 8.78 10.15 4.98
CA GLU A 133 9.11 10.88 3.75
C GLU A 133 10.61 10.83 3.44
N TYR A 134 11.45 10.71 4.48
CA TYR A 134 12.90 10.74 4.34
C TYR A 134 13.56 9.37 4.16
N PHE A 135 12.80 8.28 4.28
CA PHE A 135 13.33 6.93 4.11
C PHE A 135 13.23 6.46 2.65
N GLN A 136 14.35 5.96 2.14
CA GLN A 136 14.38 5.12 0.95
C GLN A 136 13.82 3.73 1.27
N ASP A 137 14.21 3.18 2.40
CA ASP A 137 13.71 1.91 2.93
C ASP A 137 13.35 2.09 4.41
N PRO A 138 12.04 2.24 4.72
CA PRO A 138 11.58 2.40 6.09
C PRO A 138 11.86 1.19 6.99
N GLN A 139 12.16 0.03 6.42
CA GLN A 139 12.38 -1.21 7.19
C GLN A 139 13.80 -1.30 7.74
N THR A 140 14.75 -0.69 7.05
CA THR A 140 16.15 -0.61 7.47
C THR A 140 16.52 0.75 8.03
N GLY A 141 15.62 1.74 7.94
CA GLY A 141 15.92 3.14 8.26
C GLY A 141 16.89 3.78 7.26
N SER A 142 17.05 3.20 6.06
CA SER A 142 17.89 3.76 5.01
C SER A 142 17.26 5.05 4.48
N LEU A 143 18.04 6.12 4.44
CA LEU A 143 17.57 7.44 4.02
C LEU A 143 17.64 7.63 2.50
N MET A 144 16.72 8.42 1.97
CA MET A 144 16.80 8.88 0.58
C MET A 144 18.09 9.67 0.36
N GLN A 145 18.73 9.43 -0.79
CA GLN A 145 19.88 10.21 -1.21
C GLN A 145 19.39 11.50 -1.88
N ASN A 146 20.04 12.62 -1.60
CA ASN A 146 19.78 13.93 -2.22
C ASN A 146 18.43 14.59 -1.90
N VAL A 147 17.72 14.15 -0.85
CA VAL A 147 16.56 14.87 -0.32
C VAL A 147 17.03 15.87 0.74
N PRO A 148 16.68 17.17 0.63
CA PRO A 148 16.98 18.15 1.67
C PRO A 148 16.22 17.81 2.96
N ILE A 149 16.90 17.19 3.92
CA ILE A 149 16.32 16.91 5.24
C ILE A 149 16.44 18.18 6.10
N PRO A 150 15.36 18.72 6.67
CA PRO A 150 15.41 19.83 7.62
C PRO A 150 16.35 19.51 8.79
N SER A 151 17.08 20.49 9.33
CA SER A 151 18.06 20.28 10.41
C SER A 151 17.44 19.58 11.63
N VAL A 152 16.24 20.00 12.04
CA VAL A 152 15.47 19.39 13.14
C VAL A 152 15.22 17.90 12.87
N MET A 153 14.91 17.54 11.63
CA MET A 153 14.67 16.15 11.25
C MET A 153 15.99 15.35 11.15
N LYS A 154 17.10 15.96 10.72
CA LYS A 154 18.43 15.32 10.74
C LYS A 154 18.85 14.94 12.16
N ASP A 155 18.72 15.85 13.10
CA ASP A 155 19.06 15.61 14.51
C ASP A 155 18.18 14.49 15.07
N PHE A 156 16.87 14.53 14.80
CA PHE A 156 15.95 13.48 15.20
C PHE A 156 16.33 12.10 14.62
N LEU A 157 16.57 12.02 13.31
CA LEU A 157 16.99 10.82 12.60
C LEU A 157 18.40 10.34 12.97
N SER A 158 19.21 11.17 13.64
CA SER A 158 20.53 10.77 14.15
C SER A 158 20.47 10.10 15.53
N VAL A 159 19.42 10.36 16.32
CA VAL A 159 19.30 9.88 17.70
C VAL A 159 18.26 8.78 17.86
N ARG A 160 17.12 8.87 17.15
CA ARG A 160 15.95 7.99 17.34
C ARG A 160 15.51 7.28 16.05
N ARG A 161 16.45 7.01 15.15
CA ARG A 161 16.14 6.35 13.85
C ARG A 161 15.42 5.03 14.02
N ASP A 162 15.93 4.19 14.93
CA ASP A 162 15.42 2.83 15.12
C ASP A 162 13.96 2.83 15.59
N GLU A 163 13.51 3.91 16.24
CA GLU A 163 12.13 4.08 16.69
C GLU A 163 11.16 4.44 15.55
N LEU A 164 11.69 4.92 14.42
CA LEU A 164 10.89 5.29 13.26
C LEU A 164 10.78 4.18 12.23
N ILE A 165 11.58 3.11 12.37
CA ILE A 165 11.56 1.95 11.48
C ILE A 165 10.16 1.35 11.44
N VAL A 166 9.71 1.02 10.24
CA VAL A 166 8.45 0.34 9.98
C VAL A 166 8.77 -0.93 9.21
N THR A 167 8.49 -2.09 9.80
CA THR A 167 8.76 -3.40 9.19
C THR A 167 7.48 -4.07 8.70
N GLU A 168 7.61 -5.06 7.81
CA GLU A 168 6.49 -5.92 7.39
C GLU A 168 5.75 -6.59 8.58
N GLU A 169 6.49 -6.98 9.62
CA GLU A 169 5.92 -7.52 10.85
C GLU A 169 5.11 -6.46 11.61
N THR A 170 5.65 -5.24 11.73
CA THR A 170 4.97 -4.16 12.47
C THR A 170 3.67 -3.75 11.78
N VAL A 171 3.67 -3.60 10.45
CA VAL A 171 2.44 -3.25 9.70
C VAL A 171 1.38 -4.36 9.75
N ARG A 172 1.79 -5.62 9.93
CA ARG A 172 0.88 -6.77 9.98
C ARG A 172 0.34 -7.01 11.39
N ASP A 173 1.22 -6.98 12.39
CA ASP A 173 0.95 -7.53 13.72
C ASP A 173 0.85 -6.45 14.82
N ASN A 174 1.30 -5.22 14.55
CA ASN A 174 1.33 -4.13 15.53
C ASN A 174 1.06 -2.76 14.87
N PHE A 175 0.00 -2.69 14.07
CA PHE A 175 -0.35 -1.47 13.34
C PHE A 175 -0.57 -0.26 14.26
N ASP A 176 -1.05 -0.48 15.48
CA ASP A 176 -1.24 0.57 16.50
C ASP A 176 0.05 1.33 16.82
N ALA A 177 1.21 0.68 16.79
CA ALA A 177 2.49 1.35 17.01
C ALA A 177 2.84 2.34 15.88
N ILE A 178 2.33 2.11 14.68
CA ILE A 178 2.42 3.03 13.55
C ILE A 178 1.36 4.12 13.69
N HIS A 179 0.11 3.72 13.91
CA HIS A 179 -1.03 4.63 13.96
C HIS A 179 -0.86 5.73 15.03
N ARG A 180 -0.31 5.42 16.20
CA ARG A 180 -0.06 6.40 17.28
C ARG A 180 0.89 7.53 16.90
N ARG A 181 1.72 7.35 15.86
CA ARG A 181 2.65 8.38 15.35
C ARG A 181 2.02 9.23 14.25
N ALA A 182 0.97 8.71 13.62
CA ALA A 182 0.33 9.36 12.49
C ALA A 182 -0.58 10.49 12.96
N TYR A 183 -0.65 11.57 12.19
CA TYR A 183 -1.63 12.63 12.40
C TYR A 183 -2.64 12.69 11.26
N ARG A 184 -3.84 13.16 11.58
CA ARG A 184 -4.87 13.36 10.58
C ARG A 184 -4.41 14.43 9.59
N GLY A 185 -4.44 14.09 8.32
CA GLY A 185 -4.06 14.99 7.25
C GLY A 185 -4.56 14.46 5.91
N SER A 186 -4.74 15.35 4.95
CA SER A 186 -4.88 14.95 3.55
C SER A 186 -3.49 14.83 2.95
N TYR A 187 -3.27 13.76 2.18
CA TYR A 187 -2.18 13.77 1.21
C TYR A 187 -2.42 14.96 0.25
N PRO A 188 -1.41 15.81 -0.04
CA PRO A 188 -1.58 16.94 -0.94
C PRO A 188 -1.98 16.53 -2.37
#